data_AF-A0A8B6Y4Y8-F1
#
_entry.id   AF-A0A8B6Y4Y8-F1
#
_cell.length_a   1.000
_cell.length_b   1.000
_cell.length_c   1.000
_cell.angle_alpha   90.00
_cell.angle_beta   90.00
_cell.angle_gamma   90.00
#
_symmetry.space_group_name_H-M   'P 1'
#
loop_
_entity.id
_entity.type
_entity.pdbx_description
1 polymer ?
#
loop_
_entity_poly.entity_id
_entity_poly.type
_entity_poly.pdbx_seq_one_letter_code
_entity_poly.pdbx_strand_id
1 'polypeptide(L)'
;MLSETIKKVKSYRQSGYIQMKIAAKEIAENLECSTEFPDDTEVRPRRKKRQFDYEKAVNEPLTEEKKFKINFFNFILDITLNFLNERFTLLETHSKKFQFLYDILKLKDIDEKTLENYCSSLEFILSVENETDINANDLRKELRDVSRMLPYSTKPLDVLN
;
A
#
# COMPACT_ATOMS: atom_id res chain seq x y z
N MET A 1 10.86 -4.59 4.58
CA MET A 1 9.59 -5.14 4.05
C MET A 1 8.74 -4.06 3.39
N LEU A 2 8.01 -3.18 4.10
CA LEU A 2 7.09 -2.20 3.49
C LEU A 2 7.77 -1.19 2.55
N SER A 3 8.89 -0.61 2.97
CA SER A 3 9.68 0.32 2.15
C SER A 3 10.31 -0.36 0.93
N GLU A 4 10.53 -1.66 0.99
CA GLU A 4 11.09 -2.44 -0.11
C GLU A 4 10.04 -2.70 -1.19
N THR A 5 8.79 -2.98 -0.81
CA THR A 5 7.68 -3.16 -1.75
C THR A 5 7.42 -1.89 -2.55
N ILE A 6 7.37 -0.72 -1.89
CA ILE A 6 7.22 0.57 -2.58
C ILE A 6 8.38 0.81 -3.56
N LYS A 7 9.63 0.52 -3.15
CA LYS A 7 10.80 0.64 -4.02
C LYS A 7 10.68 -0.26 -5.24
N LYS A 8 10.25 -1.52 -5.08
CA LYS A 8 10.04 -2.48 -6.18
C LYS A 8 8.99 -1.98 -7.19
N VAL A 9 7.86 -1.44 -6.73
CA VAL A 9 6.85 -0.89 -7.63
C VAL A 9 7.36 0.35 -8.35
N LYS A 10 8.10 1.23 -7.66
CA LYS A 10 8.74 2.41 -8.29
C LYS A 10 9.75 2.02 -9.36
N SER A 11 10.61 1.04 -9.10
CA SER A 11 11.56 0.55 -10.11
C SER A 11 10.85 -0.11 -11.28
N TYR A 12 9.80 -0.91 -11.02
CA TYR A 12 9.01 -1.54 -12.06
C TYR A 12 8.29 -0.53 -12.96
N ARG A 13 7.83 0.60 -12.41
CA ARG A 13 7.29 1.70 -13.21
C ARG A 13 8.31 2.29 -14.20
N GLN A 14 9.59 2.30 -13.85
CA GLN A 14 10.64 2.87 -14.69
C GLN A 14 11.10 1.90 -15.79
N SER A 15 11.32 0.63 -15.46
CA SER A 15 11.94 -0.36 -16.37
C SER A 15 11.02 -1.51 -16.79
N GLY A 16 9.91 -1.73 -16.08
CA GLY A 16 9.04 -2.90 -16.23
C GLY A 16 8.17 -2.90 -17.47
N TYR A 17 7.98 -1.76 -18.15
CA TYR A 17 7.13 -1.69 -19.34
C TYR A 17 7.62 -2.62 -20.45
N ILE A 18 8.94 -2.68 -20.68
CA ILE A 18 9.53 -3.52 -21.74
C ILE A 18 9.32 -5.00 -21.41
N GLN A 19 9.56 -5.38 -20.15
CA GLN A 19 9.38 -6.76 -19.69
C GLN A 19 7.91 -7.20 -19.78
N MET A 20 6.99 -6.34 -19.34
CA MET A 20 5.55 -6.56 -19.47
C MET A 20 5.13 -6.72 -20.92
N LYS A 21 5.64 -5.87 -21.83
CA LYS A 21 5.34 -5.96 -23.26
C LYS A 21 5.82 -7.28 -23.87
N ILE A 22 7.02 -7.74 -23.50
CA ILE A 22 7.55 -9.04 -23.97
C ILE A 22 6.66 -10.18 -23.48
N ALA A 23 6.38 -10.22 -22.17
CA ALA A 23 5.52 -11.26 -21.59
C ALA A 23 4.10 -11.25 -22.18
N ALA A 24 3.52 -10.06 -22.41
CA ALA A 24 2.20 -9.93 -23.03
C ALA A 24 2.19 -10.44 -24.48
N LYS A 25 3.27 -10.21 -25.24
CA LYS A 25 3.42 -10.76 -26.59
C LYS A 25 3.49 -12.28 -26.59
N GLU A 26 4.31 -12.87 -25.73
CA GLU A 26 4.40 -14.33 -25.58
C GLU A 26 3.04 -14.95 -25.24
N ILE A 27 2.27 -14.31 -24.36
CA ILE A 27 0.90 -14.76 -24.02
C ILE A 27 -0.04 -14.63 -25.23
N ALA A 28 0.01 -13.51 -25.95
CA ALA A 28 -0.84 -13.29 -27.12
C ALA A 28 -0.54 -14.28 -28.26
N GLU A 29 0.74 -14.60 -28.50
CA GLU A 29 1.16 -15.62 -29.48
C GLU A 29 0.61 -17.00 -29.12
N ASN A 30 0.70 -17.40 -27.85
CA ASN A 30 0.16 -18.66 -27.35
C ASN A 30 -1.37 -18.76 -27.46
N LEU A 31 -2.07 -17.61 -27.50
CA LEU A 31 -3.52 -17.53 -27.60
C LEU A 31 -4.01 -17.21 -29.03
N GLU A 32 -3.12 -17.23 -30.03
CA GLU A 32 -3.41 -16.86 -31.42
C GLU A 32 -4.08 -15.48 -31.54
N CYS A 33 -3.74 -14.56 -30.64
CA CYS A 33 -4.23 -13.18 -30.60
C CYS A 33 -3.28 -12.21 -31.32
N SER A 34 -3.79 -11.04 -31.72
CA SER A 34 -2.95 -9.96 -32.27
C SER A 34 -1.91 -9.50 -31.24
N THR A 35 -0.66 -9.40 -31.67
CA THR A 35 0.50 -9.00 -30.85
C THR A 35 0.91 -7.54 -31.03
N GLU A 36 0.30 -6.85 -32.00
CA GLU A 36 0.61 -5.48 -32.37
C GLU A 36 -0.49 -4.52 -31.92
N PHE A 37 -0.07 -3.31 -31.56
CA PHE A 37 -1.02 -2.24 -31.29
C PHE A 37 -1.69 -1.82 -32.60
N PRO A 38 -2.99 -1.45 -32.58
CA PRO A 38 -3.66 -0.93 -33.75
C PRO A 38 -2.91 0.28 -34.32
N ASP A 39 -2.84 0.38 -35.64
CA ASP A 39 -2.22 1.51 -36.31
C ASP A 39 -3.03 2.79 -36.09
N ASP A 40 -2.34 3.89 -35.80
CA ASP A 40 -2.93 5.23 -35.60
C ASP A 40 -3.63 5.77 -36.86
N THR A 41 -3.53 5.07 -38.00
CA THR A 41 -4.04 5.50 -39.32
C THR A 41 -5.57 5.68 -39.36
N GLU A 42 -6.32 5.12 -38.41
CA GLU A 42 -7.77 5.28 -38.36
C GLU A 42 -8.21 6.67 -37.87
N VAL A 43 -7.36 7.43 -37.17
CA VAL A 43 -7.71 8.73 -36.61
C VAL A 43 -6.94 9.84 -37.34
N ARG A 44 -7.60 10.51 -38.31
CA ARG A 44 -7.02 11.68 -38.99
C ARG A 44 -6.57 12.73 -37.94
N PRO A 45 -5.29 13.14 -37.92
CA PRO A 45 -4.82 14.15 -36.98
C PRO A 45 -5.61 15.44 -37.17
N ARG A 46 -6.32 15.89 -36.13
CA ARG A 46 -7.07 17.14 -36.17
C ARG A 46 -6.09 18.32 -36.24
N ARG A 47 -5.90 18.87 -37.44
CA ARG A 47 -5.18 20.12 -37.64
C ARG A 47 -6.02 21.28 -37.08
N LYS A 48 -5.66 21.78 -35.90
CA LYS A 48 -6.17 23.08 -35.42
C LYS A 48 -5.45 24.20 -36.18
N LYS A 49 -6.20 25.18 -36.68
CA LYS A 49 -5.61 26.43 -37.21
C LYS A 49 -4.82 27.08 -36.07
N ARG A 50 -3.59 27.49 -36.37
CA ARG A 50 -2.73 28.29 -35.48
C ARG A 50 -2.87 29.75 -35.88
N GLN A 51 -2.76 30.67 -34.91
CA GLN A 51 -2.71 32.10 -35.22
C GLN A 51 -1.27 32.58 -35.40
N PHE A 52 -0.31 31.94 -34.73
CA PHE A 52 1.10 32.28 -34.80
C PHE A 52 2.01 31.05 -35.00
N ASP A 53 3.13 31.25 -35.69
CA ASP A 53 4.07 30.17 -36.05
C ASP A 53 4.86 29.61 -34.85
N TYR A 54 4.93 30.36 -33.73
CA TYR A 54 5.55 29.90 -32.48
C TYR A 54 4.64 28.99 -31.64
N GLU A 55 3.36 28.88 -32.00
CA GLU A 55 2.46 27.92 -31.35
C GLU A 55 2.95 26.50 -31.65
N LYS A 56 3.48 25.83 -30.63
CA LYS A 56 3.90 24.42 -30.73
C LYS A 56 2.70 23.57 -31.17
N ALA A 57 2.93 22.58 -32.02
CA ALA A 57 1.90 21.62 -32.39
C ALA A 57 1.42 20.91 -31.11
N VAL A 58 0.32 21.35 -30.52
CA VAL A 58 -0.21 20.75 -29.28
C VAL A 58 -0.65 19.30 -29.50
N ASN A 59 -0.81 18.87 -30.75
CA ASN A 59 -1.39 17.58 -31.13
C ASN A 59 -0.48 16.82 -32.11
N GLU A 60 0.73 16.45 -31.70
CA GLU A 60 1.35 15.30 -32.35
C GLU A 60 0.60 14.06 -31.83
N PRO A 61 -0.09 13.28 -32.69
CA PRO A 61 -0.83 12.12 -32.23
C PRO A 61 0.11 11.17 -31.50
N LEU A 62 -0.26 10.83 -30.27
CA LEU A 62 0.43 9.80 -29.51
C LEU A 62 0.06 8.44 -30.12
N THR A 63 1.05 7.61 -30.42
CA THR A 63 0.80 6.23 -30.84
C THR A 63 -0.02 5.47 -29.80
N GLU A 64 -0.86 4.53 -30.24
CA GLU A 64 -1.63 3.65 -29.35
C GLU A 64 -0.74 2.98 -28.28
N GLU A 65 0.47 2.59 -28.64
CA GLU A 65 1.46 2.08 -27.67
C GLU A 65 1.80 3.11 -26.58
N LYS A 66 2.06 4.37 -26.95
CA LYS A 66 2.36 5.43 -25.97
C LYS A 66 1.13 5.74 -25.12
N LYS A 67 -0.08 5.73 -25.70
CA LYS A 67 -1.33 5.90 -24.95
C LYS A 67 -1.49 4.79 -23.93
N PHE A 68 -1.28 3.54 -24.31
CA PHE A 68 -1.33 2.39 -23.40
C PHE A 68 -0.31 2.53 -22.26
N LYS A 69 0.94 2.89 -22.58
CA LYS A 69 1.98 3.11 -21.57
C LYS A 69 1.59 4.17 -20.54
N ILE A 70 1.08 5.32 -21.00
CA ILE A 70 0.76 6.46 -20.11
C ILE A 70 -0.56 6.23 -19.37
N ASN A 71 -1.62 5.93 -20.09
CA ASN A 71 -2.99 5.92 -19.57
C ASN A 71 -3.36 4.62 -18.86
N PHE A 72 -2.63 3.54 -19.11
CA PHE A 72 -2.89 2.24 -18.48
C PHE A 72 -1.72 1.82 -17.59
N PHE A 73 -0.55 1.53 -18.17
CA PHE A 73 0.57 0.96 -17.40
C PHE A 73 1.05 1.90 -16.28
N ASN A 74 1.42 3.15 -16.62
CA ASN A 74 1.87 4.12 -15.61
C ASN A 74 0.76 4.46 -14.63
N PHE A 75 -0.46 4.67 -15.14
CA PHE A 75 -1.62 5.03 -14.32
C PHE A 75 -1.92 3.98 -13.24
N ILE A 76 -1.97 2.70 -13.60
CA ILE A 76 -2.21 1.61 -12.64
C ILE A 76 -1.11 1.57 -11.58
N LEU A 77 0.15 1.73 -11.99
CA LEU A 77 1.27 1.71 -11.04
C LEU A 77 1.27 2.94 -10.12
N ASP A 78 0.90 4.12 -10.63
CA ASP A 78 0.78 5.34 -9.82
C ASP A 78 -0.34 5.21 -8.79
N ILE A 79 -1.50 4.68 -9.20
CA ILE A 79 -2.59 4.35 -8.28
C ILE A 79 -2.14 3.34 -7.23
N THR A 80 -1.49 2.25 -7.66
CA THR A 80 -1.00 1.21 -6.76
C THR A 80 -0.03 1.78 -5.75
N LEU A 81 0.88 2.67 -6.17
CA LEU A 81 1.81 3.36 -5.27
C LEU A 81 1.08 4.22 -4.24
N ASN A 82 0.07 4.98 -4.65
CA ASN A 82 -0.72 5.79 -3.73
C ASN A 82 -1.43 4.92 -2.69
N PHE A 83 -2.12 3.86 -3.12
CA PHE A 83 -2.78 2.92 -2.21
C PHE A 83 -1.81 2.21 -1.27
N LEU A 84 -0.65 1.78 -1.76
CA LEU A 84 0.37 1.15 -0.90
C LEU A 84 0.88 2.13 0.15
N ASN A 85 1.16 3.38 -0.21
CA ASN A 85 1.58 4.40 0.75
C ASN A 85 0.51 4.64 1.81
N GLU A 86 -0.76 4.81 1.41
CA GLU A 86 -1.87 5.01 2.33
C GLU A 86 -2.03 3.83 3.29
N ARG A 87 -2.13 2.61 2.75
CA ARG A 87 -2.30 1.39 3.56
C ARG A 87 -1.13 1.15 4.50
N PHE A 88 0.10 1.39 4.07
CA PHE A 88 1.27 1.20 4.93
C PHE A 88 1.36 2.28 6.02
N THR A 89 0.97 3.52 5.71
CA THR A 89 0.88 4.58 6.71
C THR A 89 -0.19 4.25 7.76
N LEU A 90 -1.35 3.77 7.31
CA LEU A 90 -2.42 3.33 8.21
C LEU A 90 -1.95 2.16 9.08
N LEU A 91 -1.32 1.15 8.49
CA LEU A 91 -0.80 -0.01 9.21
C LEU A 91 0.28 0.38 10.22
N GLU A 92 1.19 1.28 9.87
CA GLU A 92 2.22 1.78 10.79
C GLU A 92 1.58 2.55 11.96
N THR A 93 0.60 3.41 11.66
CA THR A 93 -0.14 4.16 12.67
C THR A 93 -0.90 3.22 13.61
N HIS A 94 -1.55 2.19 13.06
CA HIS A 94 -2.23 1.16 13.84
C HIS A 94 -1.24 0.39 14.70
N SER A 95 -0.15 -0.11 14.11
CA SER A 95 0.88 -0.84 14.84
C SER A 95 1.43 -0.01 16.00
N LYS A 96 1.76 1.26 15.80
CA LYS A 96 2.25 2.12 16.89
C LYS A 96 1.31 2.18 18.11
N LYS A 97 0.00 2.09 17.87
CA LYS A 97 -1.02 2.17 18.93
C LYS A 97 -1.24 0.82 19.62
N PHE A 98 -1.29 -0.27 18.86
CA PHE A 98 -1.70 -1.59 19.34
C PHE A 98 -0.56 -2.61 19.48
N GLN A 99 0.68 -2.27 19.11
CA GLN A 99 1.78 -3.23 19.01
C GLN A 99 2.06 -3.99 20.31
N PHE A 100 1.94 -3.32 21.46
CA PHE A 100 2.19 -3.96 22.76
C PHE A 100 1.23 -5.13 23.03
N LEU A 101 0.02 -5.12 22.45
CA LEU A 101 -0.95 -6.21 22.53
C LEU A 101 -0.54 -7.41 21.65
N TYR A 102 0.24 -7.21 20.59
CA TYR A 102 0.75 -8.31 19.77
C TYR A 102 1.99 -8.96 20.39
N ASP A 103 2.69 -8.22 21.24
CA ASP A 103 3.93 -8.62 21.91
C ASP A 103 3.67 -9.05 23.38
N ILE A 104 2.56 -9.74 23.67
CA ILE A 104 2.11 -10.10 25.03
C ILE A 104 3.22 -10.74 25.87
N LEU A 105 4.03 -11.62 25.27
CA LEU A 105 5.12 -12.28 25.99
C LEU A 105 6.21 -11.32 26.45
N LYS A 106 6.46 -10.23 25.70
CA LYS A 106 7.41 -9.19 26.11
C LYS A 106 6.88 -8.39 27.30
N LEU A 107 5.56 -8.34 27.50
CA LEU A 107 4.95 -7.65 28.64
C LEU A 107 5.34 -8.28 29.98
N LYS A 108 5.81 -9.53 30.01
CA LYS A 108 6.35 -10.15 31.24
C LYS A 108 7.49 -9.34 31.82
N ASP A 109 8.38 -8.85 30.96
CA ASP A 109 9.66 -8.25 31.35
C ASP A 109 9.61 -6.71 31.39
N ILE A 110 8.50 -6.10 30.94
CA ILE A 110 8.30 -4.65 30.95
C ILE A 110 7.93 -4.18 32.37
N ASP A 111 8.36 -2.99 32.74
CA ASP A 111 8.03 -2.38 34.03
C ASP A 111 6.57 -1.91 34.11
N GLU A 112 6.03 -1.85 35.33
CA GLU A 112 4.62 -1.56 35.54
C GLU A 112 4.21 -0.16 35.06
N LYS A 113 5.11 0.81 35.16
CA LYS A 113 4.87 2.19 34.74
C LYS A 113 4.79 2.29 33.22
N THR A 114 5.66 1.59 32.51
CA THR A 114 5.61 1.53 31.04
C THR A 114 4.33 0.84 30.55
N LEU A 115 3.92 -0.26 31.19
CA LEU A 115 2.66 -0.94 30.83
C LEU A 115 1.44 -0.05 31.10
N GLU A 116 1.43 0.67 32.23
CA GLU A 116 0.39 1.66 32.55
C GLU A 116 0.33 2.75 31.49
N ASN A 117 1.47 3.31 31.07
CA ASN A 117 1.51 4.31 30.01
C ASN A 117 0.93 3.78 28.68
N TYR A 118 1.21 2.53 28.31
CA TYR A 118 0.62 1.93 27.10
C TYR A 118 -0.90 1.78 27.22
N CYS A 119 -1.41 1.30 28.35
CA CYS A 119 -2.84 1.11 28.57
C CYS A 119 -3.59 2.44 28.61
N SER A 120 -3.07 3.44 29.33
CA SER A 120 -3.67 4.78 29.41
C SER A 120 -3.63 5.50 28.06
N SER A 121 -2.54 5.33 27.30
CA SER A 121 -2.46 5.88 25.93
C SER A 121 -3.50 5.24 25.01
N LEU A 122 -3.71 3.93 25.13
CA LEU A 122 -4.71 3.22 24.33
C LEU A 122 -6.14 3.63 24.71
N GLU A 123 -6.43 3.73 26.00
CA GLU A 123 -7.73 4.21 26.52
C GLU A 123 -8.04 5.59 25.95
N PHE A 124 -7.09 6.54 26.04
CA PHE A 124 -7.25 7.87 25.46
C PHE A 124 -7.53 7.84 23.95
N ILE A 125 -6.86 6.95 23.20
CA ILE A 125 -7.06 6.82 21.75
C ILE A 125 -8.43 6.25 21.41
N LEU A 126 -8.99 5.41 22.29
CA LEU A 126 -10.30 4.79 22.16
C LEU A 126 -11.38 5.51 23.00
N SER A 127 -11.14 6.79 23.30
CA SER A 127 -12.09 7.65 23.99
C SER A 127 -12.65 8.67 23.00
N VAL A 128 -13.97 8.82 22.98
CA VAL A 128 -14.65 9.89 22.25
C VAL A 128 -15.55 10.63 23.24
N GLU A 129 -15.32 11.94 23.37
CA GLU A 129 -15.98 12.79 24.37
C GLU A 129 -15.78 12.27 25.80
N ASN A 130 -16.81 11.65 26.38
CA ASN A 130 -16.81 11.11 27.73
C ASN A 130 -17.03 9.60 27.78
N GLU A 131 -17.09 8.93 26.63
CA GLU A 131 -17.22 7.48 26.55
C GLU A 131 -15.88 6.87 26.14
N THR A 132 -15.49 5.80 26.84
CA THR A 132 -14.23 5.08 26.60
C THR A 132 -14.55 3.62 26.33
N ASP A 133 -14.02 3.07 25.24
CA ASP A 133 -14.28 1.67 24.87
C ASP A 133 -13.61 0.67 25.84
N ILE A 134 -12.55 1.11 26.52
CA ILE A 134 -11.74 0.30 27.42
C ILE A 134 -11.43 1.05 28.71
N ASN A 135 -11.10 0.29 29.76
CA ASN A 135 -10.55 0.82 31.01
C ASN A 135 -9.06 0.48 31.12
N ALA A 136 -8.20 1.48 31.24
CA ALA A 136 -6.75 1.27 31.25
C ALA A 136 -6.26 0.41 32.42
N ASN A 137 -6.89 0.55 33.60
CA ASN A 137 -6.50 -0.19 34.79
C ASN A 137 -6.87 -1.67 34.70
N ASP A 138 -8.05 -1.97 34.17
CA ASP A 138 -8.51 -3.34 33.98
C ASP A 138 -7.69 -4.03 32.89
N LEU A 139 -7.50 -3.35 31.74
CA LEU A 139 -6.65 -3.86 30.65
C LEU A 139 -5.23 -4.18 31.14
N ARG A 140 -4.62 -3.31 31.94
CA ARG A 140 -3.28 -3.56 32.51
C ARG A 140 -3.23 -4.84 33.34
N LYS A 141 -4.21 -5.05 34.21
CA LYS A 141 -4.28 -6.24 35.08
C LYS A 141 -4.45 -7.49 34.24
N GLU A 142 -5.40 -7.48 33.30
CA GLU A 142 -5.67 -8.59 32.39
C GLU A 142 -4.41 -8.96 31.59
N LEU A 143 -3.71 -7.98 31.02
CA LEU A 143 -2.47 -8.22 30.28
C LEU A 143 -1.35 -8.78 31.18
N ARG A 144 -1.25 -8.34 32.44
CA ARG A 144 -0.30 -8.92 33.39
C ARG A 144 -0.61 -10.36 33.72
N ASP A 145 -1.87 -10.68 33.93
CA ASP A 145 -2.28 -12.03 34.28
C ASP A 145 -2.10 -12.97 33.10
N VAL A 146 -2.58 -12.58 31.91
CA VAL A 146 -2.41 -13.34 30.67
C VAL A 146 -0.93 -13.52 30.34
N SER A 147 -0.13 -12.45 30.39
CA SER A 147 1.30 -12.57 30.09
C SER A 147 2.00 -13.55 31.03
N ARG A 148 1.68 -13.60 32.33
CA ARG A 148 2.25 -14.57 33.28
C ARG A 148 1.80 -16.01 33.04
N MET A 149 0.56 -16.21 32.60
CA MET A 149 0.01 -17.55 32.33
C MET A 149 0.62 -18.20 31.09
N LEU A 150 1.02 -17.41 30.10
CA LEU A 150 1.49 -17.94 28.81
C LEU A 150 2.96 -18.40 28.86
N PRO A 151 3.29 -19.59 28.34
CA PRO A 151 4.69 -20.00 28.10
C PRO A 151 5.42 -19.06 27.13
N TYR A 152 6.73 -18.89 27.28
CA TYR A 152 7.55 -18.06 26.36
C TYR A 152 7.59 -18.60 24.91
N SER A 153 7.21 -19.87 24.70
CA SER A 153 7.15 -20.50 23.38
C SER A 153 5.82 -20.26 22.64
N THR A 154 4.84 -19.61 23.29
CA THR A 154 3.48 -19.47 22.75
C THR A 154 3.45 -18.44 21.63
N LYS A 155 2.90 -18.79 20.47
CA LYS A 155 2.75 -17.80 19.39
C LYS A 155 1.53 -16.93 19.68
N PRO A 156 1.50 -15.67 19.22
CA PRO A 156 0.34 -14.80 19.40
C PRO A 156 -0.99 -15.42 18.89
N LEU A 157 -0.93 -16.24 17.83
CA LEU A 157 -2.11 -16.94 17.30
C LEU A 157 -2.63 -18.03 18.25
N ASP A 158 -1.74 -18.67 19.01
CA ASP A 158 -2.10 -19.75 19.93
C ASP A 158 -2.80 -19.21 21.19
N VAL A 159 -2.72 -17.90 21.45
CA VAL A 159 -3.36 -17.23 22.61
C VAL A 159 -4.86 -17.01 22.38
N LEU A 160 -5.30 -16.99 21.12
CA LEU A 160 -6.68 -16.64 20.74
C LEU A 160 -7.61 -17.85 20.56
N ASN A 161 -7.09 -19.08 20.70
CA ASN A 161 -7.83 -20.33 20.57
C ASN A 161 -7.92 -21.05 21.91
#